data_AF-A0AAE0SQ05-F1
#
_entry.id   AF-A0AAE0SQ05-F1
#
_cell.length_a   1.000
_cell.length_b   1.000
_cell.length_c   1.000
_cell.angle_alpha   90.00
_cell.angle_beta   90.00
_cell.angle_gamma   90.00
#
_symmetry.space_group_name_H-M   'P 1'
#
loop_
_entity.id
_entity.type
_entity.pdbx_description
1 polymer ?
#
loop_
_entity_poly.entity_id
_entity_poly.type
_entity_poly.pdbx_seq_one_letter_code
_entity_poly.pdbx_strand_id
1 'polypeptide(L)'
;MDHLFLIRIIVDGGIMMVPLIAFSVVGLAAIIERGFALRPSKVLCIDRLIELEGLIKQGYLEEAYNMVKDEKSPMLRIVKVALLHSGRDKHEIKEAIENAGRLELPELQKNFTLLNTLAVISPLVGLLGTVLGMMQVFSASMNDGGFNMAILSQGISQALITTVTGLIVAVPCLVFYNLYFRMTDNLTNEMEKYSLTLMNLIIRASEQSRQGIKIELPAAQTSTKEAVSKKSEITVSDTAHLYINGKEVNPNDLLPALQALFKSSSDQTLTIRADGKVAHAHVVHVMDIAKQAGFLRLSIAAAKPPSGHAEAP
;
A
#
# COMPACT_ATOMS: atom_id res chain seq x y z
N MET A 1 -33.69 45.27 1.16
CA MET A 1 -33.15 46.40 0.34
C MET A 1 -31.82 45.97 -0.31
N ASP A 2 -31.65 44.68 -0.60
CA ASP A 2 -30.30 44.08 -0.62
C ASP A 2 -29.84 43.70 -2.04
N HIS A 3 -30.77 43.36 -2.93
CA HIS A 3 -30.45 43.06 -4.34
C HIS A 3 -29.99 44.29 -5.12
N LEU A 4 -30.59 45.46 -4.84
CA LEU A 4 -30.20 46.73 -5.44
C LEU A 4 -28.79 47.18 -4.98
N PHE A 5 -28.39 46.82 -3.76
CA PHE A 5 -27.08 47.17 -3.21
C PHE A 5 -25.95 46.36 -3.86
N LEU A 6 -26.14 45.05 -4.02
CA LEU A 6 -25.17 44.18 -4.71
C LEU A 6 -25.02 44.54 -6.18
N ILE A 7 -26.12 44.76 -6.89
CA ILE A 7 -26.08 45.19 -8.30
C ILE A 7 -25.35 46.53 -8.42
N ARG A 8 -25.58 47.47 -7.49
CA ARG A 8 -24.91 48.77 -7.47
C ARG A 8 -23.41 48.63 -7.23
N ILE A 9 -22.98 47.78 -6.30
CA ILE A 9 -21.54 47.46 -6.09
C ILE A 9 -20.88 46.92 -7.35
N ILE A 10 -21.57 46.03 -8.07
CA ILE A 10 -21.03 45.42 -9.30
C ILE A 10 -20.86 46.47 -10.41
N VAL A 11 -21.84 47.36 -10.55
CA VAL A 11 -21.78 48.44 -11.55
C VAL A 11 -20.73 49.49 -11.17
N ASP A 12 -20.65 49.87 -9.90
CA ASP A 12 -19.78 50.94 -9.40
C ASP A 12 -18.30 50.50 -9.28
N GLY A 13 -18.01 49.19 -9.21
CA GLY A 13 -16.64 48.65 -9.12
C GLY A 13 -15.89 48.54 -10.45
N GLY A 14 -16.51 48.88 -11.58
CA GLY A 14 -15.84 48.92 -12.88
C GLY A 14 -15.39 47.55 -13.42
N ILE A 15 -14.46 47.55 -14.38
CA ILE A 15 -14.12 46.36 -15.19
C ILE A 15 -13.53 45.20 -14.38
N MET A 16 -12.80 45.50 -13.29
CA MET A 16 -12.15 44.50 -12.46
C MET A 16 -13.13 43.73 -11.56
N MET A 17 -14.40 44.12 -11.50
CA MET A 17 -15.43 43.33 -10.83
C MET A 17 -15.72 42.01 -11.54
N VAL A 18 -15.63 41.95 -12.86
CA VAL A 18 -15.89 40.72 -13.64
C VAL A 18 -14.99 39.55 -13.21
N PRO A 19 -13.64 39.69 -13.20
CA PRO A 19 -12.78 38.61 -12.73
C PRO A 19 -12.96 38.31 -11.23
N LEU A 20 -13.24 39.30 -10.39
CA LEU A 20 -13.48 39.08 -8.96
C LEU A 20 -14.74 38.26 -8.68
N ILE A 21 -15.82 38.50 -9.42
CA ILE A 21 -17.04 37.69 -9.33
C ILE A 21 -16.76 36.27 -9.79
N ALA A 22 -16.02 36.09 -10.88
CA ALA A 22 -15.60 34.76 -11.33
C ALA A 22 -14.79 34.02 -10.26
N PHE A 23 -13.83 34.70 -9.62
CA PHE A 23 -13.06 34.15 -8.51
C PHE A 23 -13.92 33.78 -7.31
N SER A 24 -14.93 34.59 -6.99
CA SER A 24 -15.89 34.29 -5.92
C SER A 24 -16.67 33.00 -6.19
N VAL A 25 -17.20 32.84 -7.40
CA VAL A 25 -17.96 31.65 -7.80
C VAL A 25 -17.07 30.40 -7.79
N VAL A 26 -15.89 30.49 -8.40
CA VAL A 26 -14.93 29.37 -8.46
C VAL A 26 -14.41 29.01 -7.06
N GLY A 27 -14.10 30.01 -6.24
CA GLY A 27 -13.64 29.82 -4.86
C GLY A 27 -14.71 29.16 -4.01
N LEU A 28 -15.96 29.62 -4.09
CA LEU A 28 -17.08 29.02 -3.37
C LEU A 28 -17.33 27.57 -3.80
N ALA A 29 -17.30 27.29 -5.12
CA ALA A 29 -17.44 25.94 -5.64
C ALA A 29 -16.35 25.01 -5.11
N ALA A 30 -15.09 25.46 -5.08
CA ALA A 30 -13.97 24.72 -4.54
C ALA A 30 -14.09 24.47 -3.02
N ILE A 31 -14.55 25.48 -2.26
CA ILE A 31 -14.81 25.32 -0.81
C ILE A 31 -15.84 24.22 -0.57
N ILE A 32 -16.99 24.29 -1.26
CA ILE A 32 -18.07 23.32 -1.07
C ILE A 32 -17.60 21.91 -1.45
N GLU A 33 -17.00 21.76 -2.64
CA GLU A 33 -16.50 20.48 -3.14
C GLU A 33 -15.50 19.83 -2.19
N ARG A 34 -14.55 20.62 -1.64
CA ARG A 34 -13.59 20.14 -0.64
C ARG A 34 -14.23 19.76 0.68
N GLY A 35 -15.19 20.54 1.17
CA GLY A 35 -15.94 20.23 2.37
C GLY A 35 -16.69 18.88 2.30
N PHE A 36 -17.11 18.45 1.11
CA PHE A 36 -17.68 17.11 0.91
C PHE A 36 -16.62 16.03 0.69
N ALA A 37 -15.53 16.33 -0.02
CA ALA A 37 -14.48 15.36 -0.32
C ALA A 37 -13.69 14.93 0.93
N LEU A 38 -13.37 15.86 1.83
CA LEU A 38 -12.56 15.63 3.03
C LEU A 38 -13.35 15.14 4.24
N ARG A 39 -14.57 14.63 4.05
CA ARG A 39 -15.36 14.07 5.16
C ARG A 39 -14.69 12.77 5.66
N PRO A 40 -14.42 12.62 6.96
CA PRO A 40 -13.82 11.40 7.51
C PRO A 40 -14.59 10.14 7.15
N SER A 41 -15.92 10.20 7.10
CA SER A 41 -16.77 9.07 6.70
C SER A 41 -16.56 8.61 5.25
N LYS A 42 -16.15 9.51 4.36
CA LYS A 42 -15.85 9.21 2.95
C LYS A 42 -14.40 8.76 2.76
N VAL A 43 -13.48 9.30 3.57
CA VAL A 43 -12.05 9.02 3.44
C VAL A 43 -11.66 7.74 4.16
N LEU A 44 -12.07 7.58 5.43
CA LEU A 44 -11.70 6.45 6.28
C LEU A 44 -12.69 5.29 6.22
N CYS A 45 -14.00 5.59 6.11
CA CYS A 45 -15.07 4.59 6.14
C CYS A 45 -14.94 3.61 7.34
N ILE A 46 -14.93 4.16 8.56
CA ILE A 46 -14.64 3.41 9.81
C ILE A 46 -15.48 2.12 9.93
N ASP A 47 -16.78 2.17 9.62
CA ASP A 47 -17.66 1.00 9.71
C ASP A 47 -17.17 -0.17 8.84
N ARG A 48 -16.69 0.15 7.63
CA ARG A 48 -16.11 -0.84 6.70
C ARG A 48 -14.75 -1.31 7.17
N LEU A 49 -13.94 -0.45 7.79
CA LEU A 49 -12.66 -0.88 8.37
C LEU A 49 -12.87 -1.88 9.51
N ILE A 50 -13.90 -1.71 10.34
CA ILE A 50 -14.22 -2.64 11.42
C ILE A 50 -14.66 -4.00 10.86
N GLU A 51 -15.52 -4.01 9.85
CA GLU A 51 -15.94 -5.21 9.12
C GLU A 51 -14.72 -5.94 8.52
N LEU A 52 -13.83 -5.18 7.88
CA LEU A 52 -12.60 -5.69 7.27
C LEU A 52 -11.64 -6.29 8.30
N GLU A 53 -11.47 -5.62 9.44
CA GLU A 53 -10.64 -6.10 10.55
C GLU A 53 -11.16 -7.44 11.07
N GLY A 54 -12.48 -7.61 11.14
CA GLY A 54 -13.12 -8.87 11.49
C GLY A 54 -12.76 -10.01 10.54
N LEU A 55 -12.88 -9.78 9.23
CA LEU A 55 -12.54 -10.77 8.19
C LEU A 55 -11.05 -11.15 8.23
N ILE A 56 -10.16 -10.15 8.36
CA ILE A 56 -8.71 -10.39 8.41
C ILE A 56 -8.34 -11.21 9.65
N LYS A 57 -8.91 -10.90 10.82
CA LYS A 57 -8.65 -11.66 12.06
C LYS A 57 -9.11 -13.11 11.98
N GLN A 58 -10.15 -13.39 11.20
CA GLN A 58 -10.65 -14.75 10.98
C GLN A 58 -9.86 -15.52 9.90
N GLY A 59 -8.93 -14.85 9.20
CA GLY A 59 -8.12 -15.44 8.15
C GLY A 59 -8.77 -15.43 6.76
N TYR A 60 -9.95 -14.82 6.60
CA TYR A 60 -10.66 -14.73 5.33
C TYR A 60 -10.13 -13.58 4.45
N LEU A 61 -8.86 -13.67 4.04
CA LEU A 61 -8.16 -12.62 3.27
C LEU A 61 -8.77 -12.39 1.88
N GLU A 62 -9.27 -13.43 1.22
CA GLU A 62 -9.94 -13.33 -0.09
C GLU A 62 -11.27 -12.59 0.00
N GLU A 63 -12.04 -12.83 1.07
CA GLU A 63 -13.30 -12.12 1.33
C GLU A 63 -13.03 -10.65 1.66
N ALA A 64 -12.00 -10.40 2.49
CA ALA A 64 -11.51 -9.06 2.80
C ALA A 64 -11.11 -8.29 1.52
N TYR A 65 -10.38 -8.92 0.60
CA TYR A 65 -10.02 -8.32 -0.69
C TYR A 65 -11.25 -8.01 -1.54
N ASN A 66 -12.19 -8.95 -1.64
CA ASN A 66 -13.41 -8.77 -2.40
C ASN A 66 -14.31 -7.65 -1.87
N MET A 67 -14.27 -7.38 -0.57
CA MET A 67 -15.01 -6.29 0.05
C MET A 67 -14.48 -4.91 -0.35
N VAL A 68 -13.16 -4.78 -0.56
CA VAL A 68 -12.50 -3.48 -0.83
C VAL A 68 -12.14 -3.25 -2.29
N LYS A 69 -12.30 -4.26 -3.16
CA LYS A 69 -11.81 -4.20 -4.55
C LYS A 69 -12.39 -3.04 -5.37
N ASP A 70 -13.65 -2.69 -5.15
CA ASP A 70 -14.43 -1.69 -5.90
C ASP A 70 -14.68 -0.39 -5.10
N GLU A 71 -14.04 -0.26 -3.94
CA GLU A 71 -14.26 0.86 -3.03
C GLU A 71 -13.52 2.12 -3.48
N LYS A 72 -14.17 3.28 -3.27
CA LYS A 72 -13.66 4.60 -3.68
C LYS A 72 -12.99 5.39 -2.55
N SER A 73 -13.01 4.86 -1.33
CA SER A 73 -12.33 5.46 -0.19
C SER A 73 -10.81 5.36 -0.36
N PRO A 74 -10.05 6.47 -0.21
CA PRO A 74 -8.60 6.46 -0.18
C PRO A 74 -8.01 5.43 0.81
N MET A 75 -8.59 5.35 2.01
CA MET A 75 -8.15 4.37 3.01
C MET A 75 -8.34 2.93 2.51
N LEU A 76 -9.52 2.59 1.99
CA LEU A 76 -9.80 1.23 1.50
C LEU A 76 -8.95 0.87 0.28
N ARG A 77 -8.59 1.85 -0.57
CA ARG A 77 -7.62 1.63 -1.67
C ARG A 77 -6.22 1.29 -1.16
N ILE A 78 -5.75 1.92 -0.09
CA ILE A 78 -4.47 1.56 0.55
C ILE A 78 -4.54 0.15 1.13
N VAL A 79 -5.63 -0.20 1.82
CA VAL A 79 -5.79 -1.55 2.38
C VAL A 79 -5.88 -2.62 1.31
N LYS A 80 -6.54 -2.33 0.18
CA LYS A 80 -6.55 -3.21 -1.00
C LYS A 80 -5.14 -3.55 -1.46
N VAL A 81 -4.24 -2.57 -1.50
CA VAL A 81 -2.83 -2.80 -1.86
C VAL A 81 -2.15 -3.68 -0.82
N ALA A 82 -2.39 -3.45 0.48
CA ALA A 82 -1.86 -4.30 1.55
C ALA A 82 -2.31 -5.76 1.43
N LEU A 83 -3.60 -6.00 1.15
CA LEU A 83 -4.18 -7.33 0.96
C LEU A 83 -3.63 -8.02 -0.29
N LEU A 84 -3.43 -7.29 -1.39
CA LEU A 84 -2.86 -7.83 -2.62
C LEU A 84 -1.41 -8.31 -2.44
N HIS A 85 -0.67 -7.68 -1.52
CA HIS A 85 0.71 -8.06 -1.17
C HIS A 85 0.78 -9.00 0.02
N SER A 86 -0.35 -9.53 0.50
CA SER A 86 -0.37 -10.49 1.61
C SER A 86 0.50 -11.72 1.30
N GLY A 87 1.24 -12.20 2.31
CA GLY A 87 2.18 -13.31 2.18
C GLY A 87 3.57 -12.95 1.64
N ARG A 88 3.83 -11.70 1.24
CA ARG A 88 5.20 -11.21 0.95
C ARG A 88 5.95 -10.83 2.22
N ASP A 89 7.22 -10.46 2.08
CA ASP A 89 8.01 -9.94 3.20
C ASP A 89 7.39 -8.65 3.76
N LYS A 90 7.53 -8.44 5.08
CA LYS A 90 7.01 -7.26 5.77
C LYS A 90 7.50 -5.96 5.13
N HIS A 91 8.75 -5.92 4.67
CA HIS A 91 9.33 -4.75 4.02
C HIS A 91 8.60 -4.42 2.71
N GLU A 92 8.35 -5.43 1.86
CA GLU A 92 7.62 -5.24 0.59
C GLU A 92 6.19 -4.75 0.81
N ILE A 93 5.48 -5.31 1.80
CA ILE A 93 4.11 -4.87 2.12
C ILE A 93 4.11 -3.42 2.60
N LYS A 94 5.05 -3.07 3.48
CA LYS A 94 5.19 -1.71 3.99
C LYS A 94 5.48 -0.71 2.86
N GLU A 95 6.42 -1.03 1.98
CA GLU A 95 6.77 -0.19 0.83
C GLU A 95 5.57 -0.02 -0.12
N ALA A 96 4.81 -1.09 -0.38
CA ALA A 96 3.60 -1.02 -1.21
C ALA A 96 2.53 -0.11 -0.59
N ILE A 97 2.32 -0.18 0.74
CA ILE A 97 1.40 0.69 1.48
C ILE A 97 1.85 2.15 1.43
N GLU A 98 3.12 2.43 1.68
CA GLU A 98 3.68 3.79 1.64
C GLU A 98 3.54 4.40 0.25
N ASN A 99 3.83 3.63 -0.80
CA ASN A 99 3.65 4.06 -2.18
C ASN A 99 2.17 4.32 -2.51
N ALA A 100 1.26 3.45 -2.07
CA ALA A 100 -0.18 3.67 -2.23
C ALA A 100 -0.62 4.95 -1.52
N GLY A 101 -0.22 5.17 -0.26
CA GLY A 101 -0.54 6.39 0.48
C GLY A 101 -0.04 7.67 -0.20
N ARG A 102 1.17 7.64 -0.79
CA ARG A 102 1.70 8.76 -1.58
C ARG A 102 0.87 9.07 -2.82
N LEU A 103 0.28 8.06 -3.47
CA LEU A 103 -0.59 8.25 -4.63
C LEU A 103 -1.97 8.80 -4.26
N GLU A 104 -2.42 8.59 -3.02
CA GLU A 104 -3.71 9.10 -2.52
C GLU A 104 -3.65 10.58 -2.09
N LEU A 105 -2.48 11.05 -1.62
CA LEU A 105 -2.32 12.41 -1.11
C LEU A 105 -2.72 13.52 -2.12
N PRO A 106 -2.35 13.44 -3.41
CA PRO A 106 -2.80 14.42 -4.41
C PRO A 106 -4.32 14.49 -4.59
N GLU A 107 -5.06 13.38 -4.43
CA GLU A 107 -6.51 13.40 -4.52
C GLU A 107 -7.15 14.17 -3.35
N LEU A 108 -6.60 14.00 -2.13
CA LEU A 108 -7.04 14.72 -0.95
C LEU A 108 -6.75 16.23 -1.07
N GLN A 109 -5.58 16.57 -1.61
CA GLN A 109 -5.13 17.95 -1.82
C GLN A 109 -5.67 18.62 -3.10
N LYS A 110 -6.49 17.92 -3.89
CA LYS A 110 -7.08 18.49 -5.11
C LYS A 110 -7.76 19.83 -4.83
N ASN A 111 -7.58 20.81 -5.72
CA ASN A 111 -8.11 22.18 -5.61
C ASN A 111 -7.52 23.06 -4.48
N PHE A 112 -6.54 22.59 -3.70
CA PHE A 112 -5.89 23.43 -2.67
C PHE A 112 -5.06 24.54 -3.30
N THR A 113 -4.31 24.19 -4.35
CA THR A 113 -3.57 25.17 -5.15
C THR A 113 -4.50 26.26 -5.64
N LEU A 114 -5.69 25.90 -6.12
CA LEU A 114 -6.68 26.86 -6.60
C LEU A 114 -7.16 27.80 -5.48
N LEU A 115 -7.52 27.28 -4.30
CA LEU A 115 -7.95 28.13 -3.18
C LEU A 115 -6.84 29.07 -2.71
N ASN A 116 -5.61 28.58 -2.61
CA ASN A 116 -4.45 29.39 -2.25
C ASN A 116 -4.16 30.47 -3.31
N THR A 117 -4.21 30.10 -4.59
CA THR A 117 -4.03 31.04 -5.70
C THR A 117 -5.11 32.12 -5.67
N LEU A 118 -6.39 31.78 -5.45
CA LEU A 118 -7.47 32.77 -5.35
C LEU A 118 -7.29 33.67 -4.12
N ALA A 119 -6.85 33.14 -2.99
CA ALA A 119 -6.55 33.91 -1.79
C ALA A 119 -5.46 34.97 -2.04
N VAL A 120 -4.43 34.64 -2.83
CA VAL A 120 -3.32 35.56 -3.13
C VAL A 120 -3.66 36.52 -4.27
N ILE A 121 -4.34 36.07 -5.32
CA ILE A 121 -4.58 36.87 -6.53
C ILE A 121 -5.77 37.83 -6.38
N SER A 122 -6.82 37.45 -5.64
CA SER A 122 -8.02 38.31 -5.52
C SER A 122 -7.73 39.71 -4.95
N PRO A 123 -6.90 39.89 -3.91
CA PRO A 123 -6.51 41.22 -3.43
C PRO A 123 -5.67 42.00 -4.46
N LEU A 124 -4.80 41.30 -5.21
CA LEU A 124 -3.97 41.93 -6.25
C LEU A 124 -4.83 42.44 -7.42
N VAL A 125 -5.88 41.71 -7.79
CA VAL A 125 -6.86 42.17 -8.78
C VAL A 125 -7.67 43.36 -8.26
N GLY A 126 -8.04 43.34 -6.97
CA GLY A 126 -8.65 44.50 -6.30
C GLY A 126 -7.76 45.74 -6.35
N LEU A 127 -6.47 45.58 -6.03
CA LEU A 127 -5.46 46.64 -6.13
C LEU A 127 -5.26 47.11 -7.57
N LEU A 128 -5.25 46.22 -8.55
CA LEU A 128 -5.18 46.60 -9.97
C LEU A 128 -6.38 47.50 -10.37
N GLY A 129 -7.57 47.20 -9.86
CA GLY A 129 -8.76 48.03 -10.09
C GLY A 129 -8.61 49.45 -9.53
N THR A 130 -7.88 49.64 -8.43
CA THR A 130 -7.63 51.00 -7.89
C THR A 130 -6.71 51.79 -8.79
N VAL A 131 -5.64 51.16 -9.28
CA VAL A 131 -4.70 51.78 -10.23
C VAL A 131 -5.45 52.21 -11.49
N LEU A 132 -6.29 51.33 -12.05
CA LEU A 132 -7.07 51.66 -13.25
C LEU A 132 -8.11 52.76 -13.00
N GLY A 133 -8.81 52.74 -11.86
CA GLY A 133 -9.77 53.78 -11.51
C GLY A 133 -9.10 55.16 -11.40
N MET A 134 -7.94 55.23 -10.75
CA MET A 134 -7.18 56.48 -10.65
C MET A 134 -6.59 56.92 -11.99
N MET A 135 -6.13 55.99 -12.84
CA MET A 135 -5.68 56.31 -14.20
C MET A 135 -6.79 56.96 -15.03
N GLN A 136 -8.03 56.46 -14.93
CA GLN A 136 -9.18 57.03 -15.63
C GLN A 136 -9.45 58.48 -15.17
N VAL A 137 -9.42 58.73 -13.86
CA VAL A 137 -9.59 60.09 -13.30
C VAL A 137 -8.54 61.06 -13.85
N PHE A 138 -7.26 60.68 -13.82
CA PHE A 138 -6.20 61.56 -14.32
C PHE A 138 -6.31 61.81 -15.83
N SER A 139 -6.66 60.78 -16.61
CA SER A 139 -6.85 60.93 -18.05
C SER A 139 -8.02 61.84 -18.42
N ALA A 140 -9.13 61.79 -17.67
CA ALA A 140 -10.28 62.65 -17.88
C ALA A 140 -9.96 64.12 -17.54
N SER A 141 -9.28 64.37 -16.43
CA SER A 141 -8.87 65.72 -16.01
C SER A 141 -7.92 66.41 -17.01
N MET A 142 -7.11 65.65 -17.75
CA MET A 142 -6.22 66.20 -18.78
C MET A 142 -6.98 66.68 -20.03
N ASN A 143 -8.09 66.02 -20.37
CA ASN A 143 -8.87 66.32 -21.58
C ASN A 143 -9.85 67.48 -21.39
N ASP A 144 -10.41 67.64 -20.18
CA ASP A 144 -11.45 68.63 -19.88
C ASP A 144 -10.89 70.01 -19.47
N GLY A 145 -9.56 70.20 -19.46
CA GLY A 145 -8.94 71.50 -19.15
C GLY A 145 -9.10 71.97 -17.70
N GLY A 146 -9.54 71.08 -16.79
CA GLY A 146 -9.77 71.37 -15.38
C GLY A 146 -10.10 70.12 -14.56
N PHE A 147 -9.93 70.20 -13.24
CA PHE A 147 -10.16 69.06 -12.33
C PHE A 147 -11.64 68.96 -11.94
N ASN A 148 -12.35 67.93 -12.42
CA ASN A 148 -13.75 67.69 -12.08
C ASN A 148 -13.87 66.85 -10.78
N MET A 149 -14.34 67.48 -9.70
CA MET A 149 -14.53 66.84 -8.39
C MET A 149 -15.48 65.63 -8.42
N ALA A 150 -16.48 65.62 -9.32
CA ALA A 150 -17.41 64.50 -9.45
C ALA A 150 -16.72 63.25 -10.03
N ILE A 151 -15.89 63.43 -11.07
CA ILE A 151 -15.12 62.34 -11.69
C ILE A 151 -14.11 61.77 -10.69
N LEU A 152 -13.42 62.64 -9.95
CA LEU A 152 -12.50 62.22 -8.88
C LEU A 152 -13.20 61.37 -7.82
N SER A 153 -14.35 61.83 -7.32
CA SER A 153 -15.12 61.11 -6.30
C SER A 153 -15.58 59.73 -6.81
N GLN A 154 -16.00 59.66 -8.09
CA GLN A 154 -16.39 58.40 -8.72
C GLN A 154 -15.21 57.42 -8.82
N GLY A 155 -14.04 57.85 -9.29
CA GLY A 155 -12.87 56.97 -9.41
C GLY A 155 -12.33 56.47 -8.07
N ILE A 156 -12.37 57.31 -7.03
CA ILE A 156 -12.01 56.89 -5.65
C ILE A 156 -13.02 55.85 -5.14
N SER A 157 -14.32 56.08 -5.35
CA SER A 157 -15.35 55.13 -4.93
C SER A 157 -15.19 53.78 -5.62
N GLN A 158 -15.00 53.75 -6.94
CA GLN A 158 -14.73 52.55 -7.72
C GLN A 158 -13.50 51.79 -7.20
N ALA A 159 -12.40 52.51 -6.93
CA ALA A 159 -11.17 51.94 -6.40
C ALA A 159 -11.40 51.24 -5.04
N LEU A 160 -12.09 51.90 -4.12
CA LEU A 160 -12.39 51.34 -2.79
C LEU A 160 -13.28 50.11 -2.88
N ILE A 161 -14.34 50.16 -3.69
CA ILE A 161 -15.27 49.04 -3.88
C ILE A 161 -14.55 47.80 -4.44
N THR A 162 -13.68 47.99 -5.44
CA THR A 162 -12.93 46.89 -6.05
C THR A 162 -11.97 46.24 -5.04
N THR A 163 -11.29 47.05 -4.23
CA THR A 163 -10.35 46.56 -3.20
C THR A 163 -11.07 45.73 -2.14
N VAL A 164 -12.17 46.27 -1.61
CA VAL A 164 -12.97 45.59 -0.58
C VAL A 164 -13.52 44.28 -1.14
N THR A 165 -14.00 44.27 -2.38
CA THR A 165 -14.49 43.04 -3.03
C THR A 165 -13.38 41.99 -3.16
N GLY A 166 -12.17 42.40 -3.59
CA GLY A 166 -11.02 41.49 -3.66
C GLY A 166 -10.69 40.84 -2.31
N LEU A 167 -10.77 41.61 -1.22
CA LEU A 167 -10.57 41.09 0.14
C LEU A 167 -11.69 40.16 0.59
N ILE A 168 -12.95 40.49 0.29
CA ILE A 168 -14.11 39.65 0.61
C ILE A 168 -14.00 38.27 -0.04
N VAL A 169 -13.42 38.17 -1.23
CA VAL A 169 -13.16 36.87 -1.89
C VAL A 169 -11.93 36.18 -1.30
N ALA A 170 -10.85 36.92 -1.04
CA ALA A 170 -9.58 36.37 -0.58
C ALA A 170 -9.64 35.75 0.81
N VAL A 171 -10.29 36.43 1.76
CA VAL A 171 -10.29 36.04 3.17
C VAL A 171 -10.93 34.67 3.38
N PRO A 172 -12.16 34.38 2.87
CA PRO A 172 -12.73 33.05 2.94
C PRO A 172 -11.85 31.98 2.27
N CYS A 173 -11.32 32.27 1.07
CA CYS A 173 -10.45 31.31 0.37
C CYS A 173 -9.24 30.92 1.21
N LEU A 174 -8.58 31.88 1.86
CA LEU A 174 -7.42 31.64 2.72
C LEU A 174 -7.78 30.85 3.98
N VAL A 175 -8.90 31.19 4.63
CA VAL A 175 -9.36 30.50 5.84
C VAL A 175 -9.66 29.03 5.51
N PHE A 176 -10.44 28.77 4.47
CA PHE A 176 -10.79 27.41 4.09
C PHE A 176 -9.59 26.61 3.57
N TYR A 177 -8.67 27.22 2.84
CA TYR A 177 -7.39 26.60 2.48
C TYR A 177 -6.66 26.07 3.73
N ASN A 178 -6.48 26.92 4.75
CA ASN A 178 -5.78 26.55 5.98
C ASN A 178 -6.52 25.47 6.78
N LEU A 179 -7.86 25.52 6.82
CA LEU A 179 -8.68 24.51 7.49
C LEU A 179 -8.55 23.15 6.79
N TYR A 180 -8.72 23.12 5.47
CA TYR A 180 -8.64 21.88 4.69
C TYR A 180 -7.24 21.29 4.65
N PHE A 181 -6.20 22.14 4.68
CA PHE A 181 -4.81 21.70 4.85
C PHE A 181 -4.65 20.89 6.15
N ARG A 182 -5.06 21.45 7.29
CA ARG A 182 -5.01 20.77 8.59
C ARG A 182 -5.86 19.50 8.64
N MET A 183 -7.05 19.53 8.04
CA MET A 183 -7.91 18.34 7.96
C MET A 183 -7.25 17.23 7.15
N THR A 184 -6.59 17.56 6.04
CA THR A 184 -5.89 16.60 5.18
C THR A 184 -4.70 15.98 5.89
N ASP A 185 -3.91 16.78 6.60
CA ASP A 185 -2.80 16.28 7.42
C ASP A 185 -3.30 15.29 8.49
N ASN A 186 -4.38 15.65 9.20
CA ASN A 186 -4.99 14.76 10.19
C ASN A 186 -5.49 13.45 9.58
N LEU A 187 -6.20 13.51 8.44
CA LEU A 187 -6.67 12.33 7.73
C LEU A 187 -5.51 11.45 7.25
N THR A 188 -4.45 12.06 6.73
CA THR A 188 -3.25 11.34 6.28
C THR A 188 -2.60 10.60 7.44
N ASN A 189 -2.45 11.26 8.60
CA ASN A 189 -1.93 10.65 9.81
C ASN A 189 -2.81 9.49 10.32
N GLU A 190 -4.14 9.62 10.25
CA GLU A 190 -5.05 8.53 10.61
C GLU A 190 -4.93 7.37 9.63
N MET A 191 -4.91 7.64 8.32
CA MET A 191 -4.72 6.61 7.29
C MET A 191 -3.42 5.84 7.49
N GLU A 192 -2.31 6.52 7.82
CA GLU A 192 -1.03 5.87 8.12
C GLU A 192 -1.12 4.95 9.35
N LYS A 193 -1.69 5.44 10.46
CA LYS A 193 -1.88 4.65 11.69
C LYS A 193 -2.73 3.41 11.46
N TYR A 194 -3.85 3.55 10.75
CA TYR A 194 -4.72 2.42 10.43
C TYR A 194 -4.04 1.43 9.48
N SER A 195 -3.30 1.93 8.49
CA SER A 195 -2.61 1.08 7.51
C SER A 195 -1.53 0.22 8.18
N LEU A 196 -0.77 0.79 9.13
CA LEU A 196 0.21 0.04 9.92
C LEU A 196 -0.45 -1.02 10.82
N THR A 197 -1.59 -0.68 11.43
CA THR A 197 -2.35 -1.63 12.25
C THR A 197 -2.86 -2.80 11.40
N LEU A 198 -3.48 -2.52 10.26
CA LEU A 198 -4.00 -3.53 9.36
C LEU A 198 -2.90 -4.38 8.71
N MET A 199 -1.76 -3.77 8.34
CA MET A 199 -0.59 -4.50 7.85
C MET A 199 -0.16 -5.58 8.85
N ASN A 200 -0.04 -5.24 10.13
CA ASN A 200 0.34 -6.20 11.16
C ASN A 200 -0.69 -7.32 11.31
N LEU A 201 -1.99 -7.02 11.18
CA LEU A 201 -3.06 -8.03 11.21
C LEU A 201 -3.00 -8.96 9.98
N ILE A 202 -2.78 -8.40 8.78
CA ILE A 202 -2.66 -9.17 7.53
C ILE A 202 -1.45 -10.12 7.60
N ILE A 203 -0.31 -9.64 8.09
CA ILE A 203 0.90 -10.48 8.26
C ILE A 203 0.60 -11.66 9.18
N ARG A 204 0.03 -11.41 10.37
CA ARG A 204 -0.34 -12.45 11.34
C ARG A 204 -1.33 -13.46 10.75
N ALA A 205 -2.36 -12.98 10.06
CA ALA A 205 -3.35 -13.83 9.41
C ALA A 205 -2.73 -14.71 8.30
N SER A 206 -1.80 -14.14 7.52
CA SER A 206 -1.10 -14.88 6.46
C SER A 206 -0.16 -15.97 7.01
N GLU A 207 0.48 -15.73 8.15
CA GLU A 207 1.31 -16.73 8.84
C GLU A 207 0.47 -17.89 9.37
N GLN A 208 -0.71 -17.60 9.95
CA GLN A 208 -1.63 -18.61 10.44
C GLN A 208 -2.16 -19.51 9.31
N SER A 209 -2.42 -18.95 8.13
CA SER A 209 -2.80 -19.72 6.94
C SER A 209 -1.65 -20.62 6.45
N ARG A 210 -0.39 -20.14 6.49
CA ARG A 210 0.79 -20.93 6.11
C ARG A 210 1.07 -22.12 7.02
N GLN A 211 0.74 -22.03 8.31
CA GLN A 211 0.91 -23.14 9.25
C GLN A 211 -0.12 -24.27 9.05
N GLY A 212 -1.12 -24.07 8.18
CA GLY A 212 -2.21 -25.00 7.93
C GLY A 212 -2.10 -25.88 6.69
N ILE A 213 -0.93 -26.00 6.03
CA ILE A 213 -0.80 -26.95 4.90
C ILE A 213 -0.98 -28.37 5.45
N LYS A 214 -2.19 -28.90 5.26
CA LYS A 214 -2.51 -30.30 5.46
C LYS A 214 -1.61 -31.09 4.51
N ILE A 215 -0.55 -31.68 5.06
CA ILE A 215 0.17 -32.73 4.36
C ILE A 215 -0.82 -33.88 4.26
N GLU A 216 -1.54 -33.96 3.15
CA GLU A 216 -2.21 -35.20 2.76
C GLU A 216 -1.09 -36.20 2.52
N LEU A 217 -0.77 -36.95 3.58
CA LEU A 217 0.00 -38.16 3.44
C LEU A 217 -0.77 -39.00 2.42
N PRO A 218 -0.19 -39.35 1.26
CA PRO A 218 -0.86 -40.26 0.34
C PRO A 218 -1.24 -41.49 1.16
N ALA A 219 -2.53 -41.84 1.16
CA ALA A 219 -2.97 -43.09 1.75
C ALA A 219 -2.04 -44.18 1.22
N ALA A 220 -1.54 -45.04 2.11
CA ALA A 220 -0.67 -46.14 1.74
C ALA A 220 -1.41 -47.03 0.74
N GLN A 221 -1.30 -46.71 -0.55
CA GLN A 221 -1.63 -47.62 -1.61
C GLN A 221 -0.51 -48.64 -1.56
N THR A 222 -0.82 -49.81 -1.03
CA THR A 222 -0.05 -51.02 -1.30
C THR A 222 -0.19 -51.32 -2.78
N SER A 223 0.49 -50.53 -3.61
CA SER A 223 0.59 -50.78 -5.05
C SER A 223 1.66 -51.83 -5.23
N THR A 224 1.16 -53.05 -5.31
CA THR A 224 1.84 -54.19 -5.93
C THR A 224 2.42 -53.74 -7.28
N LYS A 225 3.74 -53.91 -7.43
CA LYS A 225 4.54 -54.00 -8.67
C LYS A 225 4.79 -52.74 -9.52
N GLU A 226 6.06 -52.33 -9.45
CA GLU A 226 7.00 -52.08 -10.57
C GLU A 226 6.77 -50.90 -11.53
N ALA A 227 7.51 -49.82 -11.25
CA ALA A 227 8.35 -49.17 -12.28
C ALA A 227 9.66 -48.71 -11.61
N VAL A 228 10.76 -49.37 -11.98
CA VAL A 228 12.11 -49.15 -11.45
C VAL A 228 12.65 -47.80 -11.92
N SER A 229 12.55 -46.78 -11.08
CA SER A 229 13.57 -45.73 -11.03
C SER A 229 14.63 -46.20 -10.04
N LYS A 230 15.89 -46.36 -10.48
CA LYS A 230 17.03 -46.65 -9.61
C LYS A 230 17.18 -45.49 -8.63
N LYS A 231 16.44 -45.53 -7.52
CA LYS A 231 16.59 -44.60 -6.42
C LYS A 231 17.87 -44.97 -5.69
N SER A 232 18.82 -44.07 -5.67
CA SER A 232 20.03 -44.22 -4.86
C SER A 232 19.61 -44.22 -3.39
N GLU A 233 19.82 -45.37 -2.75
CA GLU A 233 19.36 -45.65 -1.41
C GLU A 233 20.54 -45.96 -0.51
N ILE A 234 20.54 -45.36 0.67
CA ILE A 234 21.41 -45.74 1.78
C ILE A 234 20.55 -46.22 2.95
N THR A 235 20.84 -47.39 3.51
CA THR A 235 20.19 -47.93 4.71
C THR A 235 21.17 -47.90 5.88
N VAL A 236 20.70 -47.44 7.04
CA VAL A 236 21.45 -47.40 8.29
C VAL A 236 20.82 -48.40 9.26
N SER A 237 21.60 -49.38 9.73
CA SER A 237 21.17 -50.36 10.73
C SER A 237 21.34 -49.85 12.16
N ASP A 238 20.62 -50.46 13.10
CA ASP A 238 20.75 -50.27 14.55
C ASP A 238 22.14 -50.60 15.10
N THR A 239 22.87 -51.49 14.43
CA THR A 239 24.26 -51.91 14.70
C THR A 239 25.31 -51.09 13.95
N ALA A 240 24.95 -49.91 13.41
CA ALA A 240 25.81 -48.99 12.67
C ALA A 240 26.38 -49.51 11.33
N HIS A 241 25.87 -50.64 10.81
CA HIS A 241 26.15 -51.07 9.44
C HIS A 241 25.44 -50.18 8.42
N LEU A 242 26.16 -49.80 7.37
CA LEU A 242 25.67 -48.93 6.29
C LEU A 242 25.55 -49.76 5.01
N TYR A 243 24.41 -49.64 4.32
CA TYR A 243 24.18 -50.36 3.06
C TYR A 243 23.83 -49.37 1.96
N ILE A 244 24.55 -49.42 0.84
CA ILE A 244 24.22 -48.67 -0.37
C ILE A 244 23.59 -49.63 -1.38
N ASN A 245 22.35 -49.35 -1.78
CA ASN A 245 21.56 -50.21 -2.70
C ASN A 245 21.59 -51.71 -2.29
N GLY A 246 21.60 -51.98 -0.97
CA GLY A 246 21.60 -53.34 -0.40
C GLY A 246 22.98 -54.00 -0.23
N LYS A 247 24.09 -53.35 -0.59
CA LYS A 247 25.46 -53.83 -0.31
C LYS A 247 26.06 -53.11 0.89
N GLU A 248 26.65 -53.85 1.81
CA GLU A 248 27.31 -53.28 2.97
C GLU A 248 28.54 -52.45 2.56
N VAL A 249 28.71 -51.29 3.17
CA VAL A 249 29.79 -50.34 2.92
C VAL A 249 30.43 -49.96 4.25
N ASN A 250 31.77 -50.02 4.28
CA ASN A 250 32.56 -49.63 5.44
C ASN A 250 32.47 -48.09 5.63
N PRO A 251 32.30 -47.56 6.85
CA PRO A 251 32.23 -46.11 7.09
C PRO A 251 33.34 -45.27 6.45
N ASN A 252 34.57 -45.80 6.37
CA ASN A 252 35.71 -45.09 5.74
C ASN A 252 35.58 -44.94 4.21
N ASP A 253 34.80 -45.82 3.56
CA ASP A 253 34.59 -45.84 2.12
C ASP A 253 33.25 -45.20 1.70
N LEU A 254 32.52 -44.62 2.67
CA LEU A 254 31.17 -44.11 2.46
C LEU A 254 31.14 -42.90 1.52
N LEU A 255 32.03 -41.94 1.73
CA LEU A 255 32.12 -40.73 0.93
C LEU A 255 32.43 -41.03 -0.55
N PRO A 256 33.48 -41.81 -0.91
CA PRO A 256 33.75 -42.15 -2.30
C PRO A 256 32.63 -42.99 -2.94
N ALA A 257 31.97 -43.87 -2.17
CA ALA A 257 30.81 -44.63 -2.66
C ALA A 257 29.62 -43.73 -2.98
N LEU A 258 29.31 -42.75 -2.13
CA LEU A 258 28.23 -41.78 -2.36
C LEU A 258 28.54 -40.82 -3.52
N GLN A 259 29.80 -40.42 -3.72
CA GLN A 259 30.20 -39.63 -4.88
C GLN A 259 30.05 -40.41 -6.20
N ALA A 260 30.36 -41.71 -6.20
CA ALA A 260 30.14 -42.59 -7.35
C ALA A 260 28.64 -42.79 -7.63
N LEU A 261 27.81 -42.90 -6.58
CA LEU A 261 26.35 -42.91 -6.73
C LEU A 261 25.82 -41.58 -7.27
N PHE A 262 26.31 -40.45 -6.78
CA PHE A 262 25.88 -39.14 -7.24
C PHE A 262 26.11 -38.97 -8.74
N LYS A 263 27.29 -39.36 -9.25
CA LYS A 263 27.61 -39.32 -10.68
C LYS A 263 26.74 -40.24 -11.55
N SER A 264 26.18 -41.31 -10.97
CA SER A 264 25.34 -42.28 -11.68
C SER A 264 23.84 -42.06 -11.49
N SER A 265 23.44 -41.09 -10.67
CA SER A 265 22.04 -40.79 -10.35
C SER A 265 21.53 -39.61 -11.19
N SER A 266 20.42 -39.79 -11.92
CA SER A 266 19.81 -38.71 -12.71
C SER A 266 19.06 -37.67 -11.87
N ASP A 267 18.46 -38.09 -10.74
CA ASP A 267 17.58 -37.25 -9.92
C ASP A 267 18.29 -36.59 -8.72
N GLN A 268 19.61 -36.87 -8.55
CA GLN A 268 20.46 -36.30 -7.48
C GLN A 268 19.84 -36.31 -6.08
N THR A 269 18.91 -37.23 -5.85
CA THR A 269 18.13 -37.36 -4.62
C THR A 269 18.56 -38.64 -3.92
N LEU A 270 19.00 -38.53 -2.68
CA LEU A 270 19.38 -39.69 -1.85
C LEU A 270 18.25 -40.02 -0.88
N THR A 271 17.83 -41.28 -0.86
CA THR A 271 16.89 -41.78 0.15
C THR A 271 17.67 -42.44 1.27
N ILE A 272 17.60 -41.87 2.48
CA ILE A 272 18.17 -42.44 3.70
C ILE A 272 17.10 -43.26 4.39
N ARG A 273 17.33 -44.57 4.50
CA ARG A 273 16.47 -45.48 5.23
C ARG A 273 17.04 -45.76 6.62
N ALA A 274 16.22 -45.59 7.64
CA ALA A 274 16.60 -45.88 9.03
C ALA A 274 15.41 -46.50 9.78
N ASP A 275 15.69 -47.46 10.67
CA ASP A 275 14.70 -48.01 11.59
C ASP A 275 14.49 -47.04 12.78
N GLY A 276 13.33 -47.12 13.45
CA GLY A 276 13.02 -46.35 14.66
C GLY A 276 13.93 -46.66 15.86
N LYS A 277 14.78 -47.70 15.75
CA LYS A 277 15.79 -48.07 16.75
C LYS A 277 17.17 -47.45 16.50
N VAL A 278 17.38 -46.78 15.36
CA VAL A 278 18.67 -46.17 15.01
C VAL A 278 18.88 -44.88 15.80
N ALA A 279 20.03 -44.75 16.47
CA ALA A 279 20.36 -43.51 17.18
C ALA A 279 20.44 -42.33 16.21
N HIS A 280 19.78 -41.22 16.55
CA HIS A 280 19.69 -40.01 15.71
C HIS A 280 21.07 -39.49 15.23
N ALA A 281 22.11 -39.63 16.07
CA ALA A 281 23.47 -39.22 15.73
C ALA A 281 24.01 -39.91 14.46
N HIS A 282 23.69 -41.18 14.23
CA HIS A 282 24.14 -41.93 13.04
C HIS A 282 23.47 -41.43 11.77
N VAL A 283 22.17 -41.11 11.83
CA VAL A 283 21.43 -40.57 10.68
C VAL A 283 21.96 -39.20 10.30
N VAL A 284 22.22 -38.33 11.30
CA VAL A 284 22.80 -37.00 11.07
C VAL A 284 24.20 -37.10 10.47
N HIS A 285 25.03 -38.04 10.94
CA HIS A 285 26.36 -38.26 10.39
C HIS A 285 26.32 -38.68 8.91
N VAL A 286 25.42 -39.58 8.55
CA VAL A 286 25.21 -40.00 7.15
C VAL A 286 24.68 -38.86 6.29
N MET A 287 23.80 -38.00 6.83
CA MET A 287 23.33 -36.80 6.13
C MET A 287 24.45 -35.81 5.82
N ASP A 288 25.40 -35.63 6.74
CA ASP A 288 26.53 -34.73 6.53
C ASP A 288 27.46 -35.23 5.41
N ILE A 289 27.78 -36.53 5.44
CA ILE A 289 28.60 -37.18 4.39
C ILE A 289 27.87 -37.15 3.04
N ALA A 290 26.55 -37.35 3.02
CA ALA A 290 25.75 -37.26 1.79
C ALA A 290 25.75 -35.85 1.18
N LYS A 291 25.70 -34.80 2.01
CA LYS A 291 25.84 -33.41 1.55
C LYS A 291 27.24 -33.15 0.99
N GLN A 292 28.28 -33.64 1.65
CA GLN A 292 29.66 -33.56 1.16
C GLN A 292 29.86 -34.31 -0.17
N ALA A 293 29.09 -35.37 -0.42
CA ALA A 293 29.08 -36.11 -1.68
C ALA A 293 28.32 -35.41 -2.82
N GLY A 294 27.58 -34.33 -2.55
CA GLY A 294 26.88 -33.51 -3.55
C GLY A 294 25.35 -33.63 -3.57
N PHE A 295 24.74 -34.46 -2.71
CA PHE A 295 23.29 -34.61 -2.67
C PHE A 295 22.62 -33.40 -1.98
N LEU A 296 21.92 -32.58 -2.77
CA LEU A 296 21.17 -31.40 -2.28
C LEU A 296 19.75 -31.73 -1.82
N ARG A 297 19.20 -32.86 -2.29
CA ARG A 297 17.86 -33.35 -1.93
C ARG A 297 17.98 -34.67 -1.18
N LEU A 298 17.58 -34.67 0.08
CA LEU A 298 17.58 -35.85 0.95
C LEU A 298 16.13 -36.21 1.30
N SER A 299 15.78 -37.48 1.15
CA SER A 299 14.50 -38.03 1.60
C SER A 299 14.77 -39.07 2.69
N ILE A 300 13.92 -39.11 3.72
CA ILE A 300 14.04 -40.10 4.80
C ILE A 300 12.86 -41.05 4.71
N ALA A 301 13.13 -42.35 4.76
CA ALA A 301 12.09 -43.38 4.78
C ALA A 301 12.34 -44.37 5.93
N ALA A 302 11.28 -44.84 6.58
CA ALA A 302 11.39 -45.92 7.54
C ALA A 302 11.44 -47.26 6.80
N ALA A 303 12.49 -48.06 7.03
CA ALA A 303 12.55 -49.44 6.53
C ALA A 303 13.42 -50.32 7.42
N LYS A 304 13.07 -51.61 7.46
CA LYS A 304 13.86 -52.65 8.12
C LYS A 304 15.06 -53.01 7.22
N PRO A 305 16.28 -53.16 7.75
CA PRO A 305 17.46 -53.52 6.94
C PRO A 305 17.25 -54.85 6.20
N PRO A 306 17.91 -55.05 5.03
CA PRO A 306 17.80 -56.30 4.30
C PRO A 306 18.23 -57.47 5.20
N SER A 307 17.34 -58.45 5.36
CA SER A 307 17.54 -59.65 6.18
C SER A 307 18.67 -60.49 5.59
N GLY A 308 19.90 -60.25 6.06
CA GLY A 308 21.13 -60.90 5.56
C GLY A 308 21.99 -61.53 6.64
N HIS A 309 21.62 -61.49 7.92
CA HIS A 309 22.30 -62.28 8.96
C HIS A 309 21.30 -63.03 9.83
N ALA A 310 21.48 -64.34 9.82
CA ALA A 310 20.69 -65.34 10.50
C ALA A 310 20.68 -65.12 12.01
N GLU A 311 19.51 -65.35 12.61
CA GLU A 311 19.41 -65.76 14.01
C GLU A 311 20.36 -66.93 14.27
N ALA A 312 21.17 -66.81 15.31
CA ALA A 312 21.76 -67.94 15.98
C ALA A 312 21.89 -67.59 17.48
N PRO A 313 21.73 -68.59 18.35
CA PRO A 313 20.95 -68.54 19.59
C PRO A 313 21.54 -67.74 20.76
#